data_AF-A0A3A9G2L5-F1
#
_entry.id   AF-A0A3A9G2L5-F1
#
_cell.length_a   1.000
_cell.length_b   1.000
_cell.length_c   1.000
_cell.angle_alpha   90.00
_cell.angle_beta   90.00
_cell.angle_gamma   90.00
#
_symmetry.space_group_name_H-M   'P 1'
#
loop_
_entity.id
_entity.type
_entity.pdbx_description
1 polymer ?
#
loop_
_entity_poly.entity_id
_entity_poly.type
_entity_poly.pdbx_seq_one_letter_code
_entity_poly.pdbx_strand_id
1 'polypeptide(L)'
;MARKYKLLLDSGLSFLCQHIKQIRLKADLAGTAVSQLADAFDSSLDEIQNHLSQKQSSILKQNFIIPAEGWSTDASVPEYPAFLDIAVPDLSDQDYVSVTALPQSFQTALSARFAPVQSLSGKFRLRAEAAPAQAIDAIYIVAKGG
;
A
#
# COMPACT_ATOMS: atom_id res chain seq x y z
N MET A 1 41.31 -10.90 -68.91
CA MET A 1 41.22 -11.48 -67.55
C MET A 1 41.13 -10.43 -66.45
N ALA A 2 42.04 -9.45 -66.35
CA ALA A 2 42.09 -8.45 -65.27
C ALA A 2 40.78 -7.65 -64.98
N ARG A 3 39.96 -7.34 -65.99
CA ARG A 3 38.74 -6.53 -65.85
C ARG A 3 37.61 -7.24 -65.07
N LYS A 4 37.50 -8.57 -65.17
CA LYS A 4 36.50 -9.37 -64.44
C LYS A 4 36.81 -9.47 -62.94
N TYR A 5 38.08 -9.63 -62.58
CA TYR A 5 38.51 -9.68 -61.18
C TYR A 5 38.31 -8.35 -60.47
N LYS A 6 38.57 -7.22 -61.15
CA LYS A 6 38.35 -5.88 -60.59
C LYS A 6 36.87 -5.60 -60.29
N LEU A 7 35.96 -6.00 -61.19
CA LEU A 7 34.50 -5.87 -60.99
C LEU A 7 33.97 -6.70 -59.81
N LEU A 8 34.49 -7.92 -59.65
CA LEU A 8 34.12 -8.81 -58.53
C LEU A 8 34.61 -8.24 -57.19
N LEU A 9 35.82 -7.68 -57.14
CA LEU A 9 36.33 -7.01 -55.94
C LEU A 9 35.53 -5.74 -55.60
N ASP A 10 35.22 -4.90 -56.59
CA ASP A 10 34.46 -3.65 -56.36
C ASP A 10 33.04 -3.94 -55.87
N SER A 11 32.37 -4.94 -56.46
CA SER A 11 31.03 -5.36 -56.04
C SER A 11 31.01 -5.99 -54.64
N GLY A 12 31.99 -6.85 -54.33
CA GLY A 12 32.15 -7.44 -52.99
C GLY A 12 32.47 -6.41 -51.91
N LEU A 13 33.35 -5.44 -52.21
CA LEU A 13 33.68 -4.35 -51.30
C LEU A 13 32.47 -3.45 -51.02
N SER A 14 31.72 -3.09 -52.06
CA SER A 14 30.47 -2.31 -51.91
C SER A 14 29.46 -3.03 -51.02
N PHE A 15 29.28 -4.34 -51.20
CA PHE A 15 28.37 -5.14 -50.37
C PHE A 15 28.82 -5.19 -48.90
N LEU A 16 30.10 -5.41 -48.65
CA LEU A 16 30.68 -5.40 -47.29
C LEU A 16 30.46 -4.04 -46.61
N CYS A 17 30.76 -2.93 -47.31
CA CYS A 17 30.54 -1.59 -46.79
C CYS A 17 29.08 -1.32 -46.44
N GLN A 18 28.14 -1.79 -47.27
CA GLN A 18 26.71 -1.66 -46.99
C GLN A 18 26.30 -2.49 -45.77
N HIS A 19 26.82 -3.71 -45.63
CA HIS A 19 26.55 -4.58 -44.49
C HIS A 19 27.06 -3.98 -43.16
N ILE A 20 28.28 -3.42 -43.14
CA ILE A 20 28.85 -2.75 -41.96
C ILE A 20 28.00 -1.56 -41.52
N LYS A 21 27.51 -0.74 -42.48
CA LYS A 21 26.59 0.38 -42.18
C LYS A 21 25.29 -0.10 -41.52
N GLN A 22 24.74 -1.20 -42.01
CA GLN A 22 23.51 -1.78 -41.45
C GLN A 22 23.72 -2.35 -40.05
N ILE A 23 24.87 -3.00 -39.79
CA ILE A 23 25.23 -3.47 -38.44
C ILE A 23 25.31 -2.27 -37.47
N ARG A 24 25.98 -1.20 -37.87
CA ARG A 24 26.10 0.02 -37.04
C ARG A 24 24.73 0.64 -36.73
N LEU A 25 23.89 0.82 -37.75
CA LEU A 25 22.52 1.34 -37.56
C LEU A 25 21.71 0.50 -36.58
N LYS A 26 21.78 -0.84 -36.70
CA LYS A 26 21.08 -1.74 -35.76
C LYS A 26 21.65 -1.64 -34.34
N ALA A 27 22.96 -1.50 -34.18
CA ALA A 27 23.59 -1.31 -32.88
C ALA A 27 23.17 0.03 -32.23
N ASP A 28 23.13 1.12 -33.00
CA ASP A 28 22.70 2.44 -32.51
C ASP A 28 21.21 2.44 -32.10
N LEU A 29 20.36 1.79 -32.89
CA LEU A 29 18.94 1.60 -32.57
C LEU A 29 18.76 0.76 -31.30
N ALA A 30 19.51 -0.33 -31.15
CA ALA A 30 19.48 -1.16 -29.95
C ALA A 30 19.93 -0.38 -28.71
N GLY A 31 21.01 0.40 -28.82
CA GLY A 31 21.48 1.26 -27.72
C GLY A 31 20.44 2.30 -27.31
N THR A 32 19.76 2.91 -28.28
CA THR A 32 18.67 3.86 -28.03
C THR A 32 17.49 3.18 -27.35
N ALA A 33 17.07 2.01 -27.83
CA ALA A 33 15.94 1.26 -27.26
C ALA A 33 16.24 0.81 -25.82
N VAL A 34 17.47 0.37 -25.53
CA VAL A 34 17.90 0.02 -24.17
C VAL A 34 17.89 1.23 -23.25
N SER A 35 18.32 2.40 -23.74
CA SER A 35 18.31 3.64 -22.95
C SER A 35 16.88 4.07 -22.61
N GLN A 36 15.97 4.09 -23.59
CA GLN A 36 14.55 4.40 -23.37
C GLN A 36 13.88 3.43 -22.40
N LEU A 37 14.24 2.15 -22.47
CA LEU A 37 13.74 1.14 -21.54
C LEU A 37 14.24 1.43 -20.11
N ALA A 38 15.51 1.79 -19.93
CA ALA A 38 16.05 2.18 -18.64
C ALA A 38 15.32 3.41 -18.06
N ASP A 39 15.12 4.45 -18.86
CA ASP A 39 14.38 5.66 -18.44
C ASP A 39 12.93 5.34 -18.01
N ALA A 40 12.26 4.45 -18.76
CA ALA A 40 10.91 4.00 -18.42
C ALA A 40 10.88 3.14 -17.15
N PHE A 41 11.90 2.30 -16.92
CA PHE A 41 12.06 1.54 -15.69
C PHE A 41 12.27 2.44 -14.48
N ASP A 42 13.15 3.44 -14.58
CA ASP A 42 13.40 4.40 -13.49
C ASP A 42 12.13 5.20 -13.16
N SER A 43 11.42 5.68 -14.20
CA SER A 43 10.13 6.37 -14.02
C SER A 43 9.10 5.48 -13.32
N SER A 44 9.03 4.20 -13.72
CA SER A 44 8.12 3.23 -13.10
C SER A 44 8.50 2.93 -11.65
N LEU A 45 9.80 2.89 -11.31
CA LEU A 45 10.27 2.71 -9.94
C LEU A 45 9.89 3.90 -9.06
N ASP A 46 10.03 5.12 -9.57
CA ASP A 46 9.59 6.33 -8.86
C ASP A 46 8.08 6.33 -8.61
N GLU A 47 7.28 5.94 -9.60
CA GLU A 47 5.82 5.78 -9.44
C GLU A 47 5.48 4.73 -8.38
N ILE A 48 6.10 3.54 -8.44
CA ILE A 48 5.91 2.48 -7.44
C ILE A 48 6.29 2.97 -6.04
N GLN A 49 7.42 3.66 -5.90
CA GLN A 49 7.90 4.18 -4.63
C GLN A 49 6.96 5.25 -4.05
N ASN A 50 6.45 6.14 -4.90
CA ASN A 50 5.46 7.13 -4.49
C ASN A 50 4.15 6.46 -4.05
N HIS A 51 3.65 5.48 -4.81
CA HIS A 51 2.45 4.72 -4.44
C HIS A 51 2.58 4.00 -3.10
N LEU A 52 3.74 3.38 -2.83
CA LEU A 52 4.01 2.73 -1.54
C LEU A 52 4.08 3.75 -0.40
N SER A 53 4.73 4.88 -0.62
CA SER A 53 4.85 5.95 0.38
C SER A 53 3.48 6.52 0.74
N GLN A 54 2.60 6.75 -0.24
CA GLN A 54 1.23 7.20 -0.03
C GLN A 54 0.40 6.17 0.77
N LYS A 55 0.55 4.87 0.49
CA LYS A 55 -0.14 3.82 1.26
C LYS A 55 0.33 3.73 2.71
N GLN A 56 1.63 3.88 2.96
CA GLN A 56 2.18 3.88 4.32
C GLN A 56 1.75 5.10 5.12
N SER A 57 1.63 6.27 4.47
CA SER A 57 1.16 7.53 5.07
C SER A 57 -0.29 7.45 5.57
N SER A 58 -1.08 6.51 5.04
CA SER A 58 -2.50 6.36 5.39
C SER A 58 -2.73 5.53 6.66
N ILE A 59 -1.71 4.85 7.20
CA ILE A 59 -1.80 4.06 8.43
C ILE A 59 -1.51 4.96 9.64
N LEU A 60 -2.48 5.81 9.99
CA LEU A 60 -2.41 6.62 11.21
C LEU A 60 -2.55 5.71 12.42
N LYS A 61 -1.42 5.42 13.08
CA LYS A 61 -1.40 4.72 14.38
C LYS A 61 -1.52 5.76 15.48
N GLN A 62 -2.60 5.71 16.24
CA GLN A 62 -2.84 6.63 17.33
C GLN A 62 -2.96 5.87 18.65
N ASN A 63 -2.13 6.25 19.62
CA ASN A 63 -2.26 5.78 20.99
C ASN A 63 -3.48 6.45 21.65
N PHE A 64 -4.25 5.66 22.38
CA PHE A 64 -5.39 6.13 23.16
C PHE A 64 -5.67 5.19 24.33
N ILE A 65 -6.57 5.61 25.20
CA ILE A 65 -7.03 4.81 26.35
C ILE A 65 -8.50 4.50 26.14
N ILE A 66 -8.88 3.22 26.23
CA ILE A 66 -10.27 2.81 26.34
C ILE A 66 -10.66 2.93 27.82
N PRO A 67 -11.61 3.80 28.18
CA PRO A 67 -12.01 3.98 29.56
C PRO A 67 -12.78 2.77 30.10
N ALA A 68 -12.70 2.57 31.43
CA ALA A 68 -13.52 1.59 32.16
C ALA A 68 -14.98 2.05 32.30
N GLU A 69 -15.22 3.36 32.23
CA GLU A 69 -16.51 4.01 32.44
C GLU A 69 -17.03 4.66 31.15
N GLY A 70 -18.29 5.11 31.16
CA GLY A 70 -18.92 5.79 30.01
C GLY A 70 -19.50 4.84 28.96
N TRP A 71 -19.53 3.54 29.24
CA TRP A 71 -20.14 2.52 28.39
C TRP A 71 -21.67 2.60 28.46
N SER A 72 -22.31 2.58 27.30
CA SER A 72 -23.75 2.48 27.17
C SER A 72 -24.16 1.03 26.93
N THR A 73 -25.45 0.73 27.11
CA THR A 73 -26.00 -0.62 26.91
C THR A 73 -27.01 -0.63 25.78
N ASP A 74 -26.87 -1.58 24.87
CA ASP A 74 -27.71 -1.81 23.71
C ASP A 74 -28.30 -3.23 23.76
N ALA A 75 -29.55 -3.33 24.22
CA ALA A 75 -30.25 -4.61 24.36
C ALA A 75 -30.60 -5.28 23.01
N SER A 76 -30.42 -4.58 21.88
CA SER A 76 -30.66 -5.17 20.55
C SER A 76 -29.55 -6.12 20.11
N VAL A 77 -28.37 -6.05 20.73
CA VAL A 77 -27.22 -6.91 20.46
C VAL A 77 -26.84 -7.66 21.74
N PRO A 78 -27.58 -8.73 22.10
CA PRO A 78 -27.43 -9.39 23.40
C PRO A 78 -26.06 -10.06 23.62
N GLU A 79 -25.35 -10.42 22.55
CA GLU A 79 -23.99 -10.99 22.61
C GLU A 79 -22.94 -9.95 23.02
N TYR A 80 -23.15 -8.68 22.64
CA TYR A 80 -22.23 -7.57 22.92
C TYR A 80 -23.02 -6.31 23.31
N PRO A 81 -23.64 -6.32 24.50
CA PRO A 81 -24.58 -5.30 24.91
C PRO A 81 -23.86 -4.01 25.30
N ALA A 82 -22.61 -4.06 25.77
CA ALA A 82 -21.87 -2.86 26.14
C ALA A 82 -21.27 -2.20 24.88
N PHE A 83 -21.46 -0.89 24.72
CA PHE A 83 -20.84 -0.13 23.63
C PHE A 83 -20.27 1.22 24.08
N LEU A 84 -19.23 1.67 23.37
CA LEU A 84 -18.59 2.97 23.55
C LEU A 84 -18.25 3.57 22.19
N ASP A 85 -18.63 4.83 21.99
CA ASP A 85 -18.35 5.59 20.76
C ASP A 85 -17.12 6.47 20.96
N ILE A 86 -16.13 6.35 20.07
CA ILE A 86 -14.92 7.17 20.06
C ILE A 86 -14.95 8.09 18.85
N ALA A 87 -14.93 9.40 19.07
CA ALA A 87 -14.99 10.40 18.01
C ALA A 87 -13.67 10.47 17.23
N VAL A 88 -13.76 10.37 15.91
CA VAL A 88 -12.65 10.54 14.95
C VAL A 88 -13.21 11.34 13.78
N PRO A 89 -13.04 12.68 13.76
CA PRO A 89 -13.76 13.58 12.85
C PRO A 89 -13.67 13.21 11.37
N ASP A 90 -12.50 12.74 10.92
CA ASP A 90 -12.24 12.42 9.52
C ASP A 90 -12.57 10.96 9.14
N LEU A 91 -13.29 10.22 10.00
CA LEU A 91 -13.63 8.82 9.74
C LEU A 91 -14.89 8.69 8.88
N SER A 92 -14.81 7.91 7.81
CA SER A 92 -15.94 7.50 6.97
C SER A 92 -16.50 6.15 7.41
N ASP A 93 -17.74 5.83 7.03
CA ASP A 93 -18.32 4.49 7.24
C ASP A 93 -17.68 3.41 6.35
N GLN A 94 -17.03 3.82 5.26
CA GLN A 94 -16.24 2.94 4.39
C GLN A 94 -14.82 2.68 4.94
N ASP A 95 -14.36 3.47 5.93
CA ASP A 95 -13.04 3.29 6.50
C ASP A 95 -12.98 2.04 7.39
N TYR A 96 -11.81 1.42 7.47
CA TYR A 96 -11.58 0.28 8.36
C TYR A 96 -10.81 0.73 9.60
N VAL A 97 -11.36 0.45 10.78
CA VAL A 97 -10.68 0.71 12.06
C VAL A 97 -10.26 -0.60 12.71
N SER A 98 -8.98 -0.70 13.05
CA SER A 98 -8.44 -1.78 13.88
C SER A 98 -8.01 -1.22 15.22
N VAL A 99 -8.43 -1.85 16.32
CA VAL A 99 -8.02 -1.50 17.68
C VAL A 99 -7.27 -2.67 18.27
N THR A 100 -6.10 -2.37 18.85
CA THR A 100 -5.23 -3.38 19.47
C THR A 100 -4.83 -2.89 20.86
N ALA A 101 -5.10 -3.68 21.88
CA ALA A 101 -4.62 -3.39 23.24
C ALA A 101 -3.09 -3.50 23.32
N LEU A 102 -2.47 -2.78 24.25
CA LEU A 102 -1.05 -2.95 24.56
C LEU A 102 -0.83 -4.17 25.47
N PRO A 103 0.39 -4.75 25.51
CA PRO A 103 0.65 -5.98 26.26
C PRO A 103 0.23 -5.95 27.72
N GLN A 104 0.37 -4.80 28.39
CA GLN A 104 0.00 -4.61 29.80
C GLN A 104 -1.51 -4.67 30.06
N SER A 105 -2.35 -4.42 29.04
CA SER A 105 -3.81 -4.38 29.17
C SER A 105 -4.51 -5.57 28.50
N PHE A 106 -3.76 -6.56 27.99
CA PHE A 106 -4.31 -7.72 27.29
C PHE A 106 -5.29 -8.53 28.12
N GLN A 107 -4.98 -8.78 29.40
CA GLN A 107 -5.88 -9.57 30.24
C GLN A 107 -7.22 -8.87 30.45
N THR A 108 -7.19 -7.56 30.70
CA THR A 108 -8.40 -6.72 30.84
C THR A 108 -9.20 -6.70 29.54
N ALA A 109 -8.52 -6.60 28.39
CA ALA A 109 -9.16 -6.60 27.08
C ALA A 109 -9.82 -7.95 26.76
N LEU A 110 -9.14 -9.07 27.06
CA LEU A 110 -9.68 -10.41 26.88
C LEU A 110 -10.90 -10.66 27.77
N SER A 111 -10.88 -10.17 29.01
CA SER A 111 -12.01 -10.29 29.93
C SER A 111 -13.25 -9.52 29.49
N ALA A 112 -13.08 -8.37 28.82
CA ALA A 112 -14.19 -7.58 28.29
C ALA A 112 -14.84 -8.23 27.04
N ARG A 113 -14.12 -9.12 26.33
CA ARG A 113 -14.59 -9.85 25.14
C ARG A 113 -15.16 -8.92 24.07
N PHE A 114 -14.26 -8.14 23.47
CA PHE A 114 -14.61 -7.20 22.41
C PHE A 114 -15.09 -7.90 21.14
N ALA A 115 -16.07 -7.29 20.47
CA ALA A 115 -16.48 -7.61 19.11
C ALA A 115 -15.60 -6.86 18.09
N PRO A 116 -15.68 -7.21 16.79
CA PRO A 116 -15.07 -6.40 15.74
C PRO A 116 -15.54 -4.94 15.80
N VAL A 117 -14.59 -4.01 15.58
CA VAL A 117 -14.83 -2.57 15.62
C VAL A 117 -15.75 -2.16 14.48
N GLN A 118 -16.71 -1.27 14.77
CA GLN A 118 -17.63 -0.74 13.77
C GLN A 118 -17.21 0.68 13.39
N SER A 119 -16.93 0.93 12.11
CA SER A 119 -16.69 2.28 11.59
C SER A 119 -18.01 2.97 11.29
N LEU A 120 -18.15 4.21 11.77
CA LEU A 120 -19.30 5.07 11.51
C LEU A 120 -18.78 6.46 11.10
N SER A 121 -19.61 7.26 10.45
CA SER A 121 -19.21 8.62 10.07
C SER A 121 -18.86 9.45 11.32
N GLY A 122 -17.63 9.95 11.36
CA GLY A 122 -17.09 10.78 12.44
C GLY A 122 -16.74 10.04 13.74
N LYS A 123 -16.90 8.71 13.81
CA LYS A 123 -16.64 7.93 15.03
C LYS A 123 -16.52 6.42 14.78
N PHE A 124 -15.75 5.72 15.60
CA PHE A 124 -15.85 4.25 15.63
C PHE A 124 -16.50 3.78 16.92
N ARG A 125 -17.20 2.66 16.85
CA ARG A 125 -17.88 2.04 17.99
C ARG A 125 -17.16 0.78 18.41
N LEU A 126 -16.81 0.73 19.69
CA LEU A 126 -16.36 -0.47 20.38
C LEU A 126 -17.58 -1.17 20.98
N ARG A 127 -17.62 -2.49 20.85
CA ARG A 127 -18.62 -3.34 21.50
C ARG A 127 -17.94 -4.44 22.29
N ALA A 128 -18.53 -4.82 23.41
CA ALA A 128 -17.98 -5.80 24.34
C ALA A 128 -19.11 -6.55 25.07
N GLU A 129 -18.81 -7.74 25.59
CA GLU A 129 -19.74 -8.50 26.44
C GLU A 129 -20.00 -7.73 27.75
N ALA A 130 -18.94 -7.11 28.30
CA ALA A 130 -19.02 -6.22 29.45
C ALA A 130 -18.02 -5.07 29.34
N ALA A 131 -18.30 -3.96 30.03
CA ALA A 131 -17.34 -2.87 30.17
C ALA A 131 -16.05 -3.38 30.84
N PRO A 132 -14.87 -2.90 30.42
CA PRO A 132 -13.61 -3.35 30.99
C PRO A 132 -13.48 -2.92 32.45
N ALA A 133 -12.99 -3.81 33.31
CA ALA A 133 -12.86 -3.54 34.74
C ALA A 133 -11.83 -2.45 35.08
N GLN A 134 -10.91 -2.16 34.15
CA GLN A 134 -9.87 -1.13 34.27
C GLN A 134 -9.66 -0.49 32.89
N ALA A 135 -9.07 0.69 32.86
CA ALA A 135 -8.69 1.34 31.61
C ALA A 135 -7.72 0.46 30.81
N ILE A 136 -7.87 0.44 29.49
CA ILE A 136 -7.05 -0.35 28.57
C ILE A 136 -6.22 0.61 27.73
N ASP A 137 -4.90 0.49 27.81
CA ASP A 137 -4.02 1.16 26.87
C ASP A 137 -4.13 0.46 25.52
N ALA A 138 -4.38 1.23 24.46
CA ALA A 138 -4.58 0.69 23.14
C ALA A 138 -3.99 1.61 22.06
N ILE A 139 -3.85 1.02 20.88
CA ILE A 139 -3.62 1.73 19.64
C ILE A 139 -4.83 1.51 18.74
N TYR A 140 -5.26 2.55 18.05
CA TYR A 140 -6.16 2.39 16.92
C TYR A 140 -5.44 2.76 15.63
N ILE A 141 -5.84 2.08 14.57
CA ILE A 141 -5.34 2.25 13.21
C ILE A 141 -6.54 2.47 12.32
N VAL A 142 -6.54 3.58 11.58
CA VAL A 142 -7.52 3.82 10.51
C VAL A 142 -6.86 3.48 9.19
N ALA A 143 -7.50 2.61 8.42
CA ALA A 143 -7.17 2.37 7.02
C ALA A 143 -8.32 2.94 6.18
N LYS A 144 -7.99 3.83 5.24
CA LYS A 144 -9.00 4.46 4.38
C LYS A 144 -9.67 3.45 3.45
N GLY A 145 -11.00 3.48 3.44
CA GLY A 145 -11.81 2.75 2.46
C GLY A 145 -11.56 3.33 1.06
N GLY A 146 -11.33 2.47 0.08
CA GLY A 146 -11.09 2.86 -1.31
C GLY A 146 -12.34 3.29 -2.06
#